data_AF-A0A831SJ52-F1
#
_entry.id   AF-A0A831SJ52-F1
#
_cell.length_a   1.000
_cell.length_b   1.000
_cell.length_c   1.000
_cell.angle_alpha   90.00
_cell.angle_beta   90.00
_cell.angle_gamma   90.00
#
_symmetry.space_group_name_H-M   'P 1'
#
loop_
_entity.id
_entity.type
_entity.pdbx_description
1 polymer ?
#
loop_
_entity_poly.entity_id
_entity_poly.type
_entity_poly.pdbx_seq_one_letter_code
_entity_poly.pdbx_strand_id
1 'polypeptide(L)' 'TEEADAIFISCTNLRTFEIIESLEKELETHVVTSNQASLWLALRKLGIEEKIPKLGKLLTEY' A
#
# COMPACT_ATOMS: atom_id res chain seq x y z
N THR A 1 -4.85 -3.54 24.61
CA THR A 1 -5.47 -2.84 23.47
C THR A 1 -5.11 -3.66 22.26
N GLU A 2 -6.07 -4.01 21.40
CA GLU A 2 -5.76 -4.78 20.18
C GLU A 2 -5.00 -3.88 19.20
N GLU A 3 -3.84 -4.33 18.75
CA GLU A 3 -3.08 -3.67 17.69
C GLU A 3 -3.70 -4.04 16.33
N ALA A 4 -3.79 -3.08 15.42
CA ALA A 4 -4.34 -3.33 14.09
C ALA A 4 -3.29 -4.02 13.22
N ASP A 5 -3.70 -5.06 12.48
CA ASP A 5 -2.80 -5.73 11.51
C ASP A 5 -2.39 -4.80 10.36
N ALA A 6 -3.27 -3.85 10.01
CA ALA A 6 -3.05 -2.89 8.93
C ALA A 6 -3.90 -1.62 9.08
N ILE A 7 -3.44 -0.55 8.45
CA ILE A 7 -4.15 0.73 8.32
C ILE A 7 -4.63 0.89 6.88
N PHE A 8 -5.92 1.19 6.71
CA PHE A 8 -6.50 1.46 5.40
C PHE A 8 -6.85 2.95 5.22
N ILE A 9 -6.23 3.58 4.22
CA ILE A 9 -6.54 4.95 3.79
C ILE A 9 -7.46 4.90 2.57
N SER A 10 -8.76 5.03 2.81
CA SER A 10 -9.80 4.83 1.79
C SER A 10 -9.88 5.96 0.76
N CYS A 11 -9.38 7.16 1.03
CA CYS A 11 -9.60 8.33 0.18
C CYS A 11 -8.70 8.31 -1.07
N THR A 12 -9.30 8.33 -2.26
CA THR A 12 -8.56 8.40 -3.53
C THR A 12 -8.04 9.81 -3.87
N ASN A 13 -8.60 10.85 -3.25
CA ASN A 13 -8.19 12.25 -3.48
C ASN A 13 -6.91 12.64 -2.68
N LEU A 14 -6.48 11.81 -1.73
CA LEU A 14 -5.21 12.04 -1.02
C LEU A 14 -4.04 11.52 -1.85
N ARG A 15 -2.97 12.32 -1.91
CA ARG A 15 -1.70 11.94 -2.52
C ARG A 15 -0.92 11.06 -1.54
N THR A 16 -1.23 9.76 -1.56
CA THR A 16 -0.65 8.80 -0.60
C THR A 16 0.60 8.11 -1.14
N PHE A 17 0.82 8.07 -2.45
CA PHE A 17 1.91 7.29 -3.05
C PHE A 17 3.30 7.68 -2.53
N GLU A 18 3.50 8.95 -2.22
CA GLU A 18 4.78 9.46 -1.74
C GLU A 18 5.04 9.16 -0.25
N ILE A 19 4.02 8.75 0.51
CA ILE A 19 4.09 8.61 1.97
C ILE A 19 3.86 7.18 2.48
N ILE A 20 3.38 6.23 1.66
CA ILE A 20 3.07 4.86 2.11
C ILE A 20 4.27 4.23 2.82
N GLU A 21 5.45 4.24 2.18
CA GLU A 21 6.66 3.64 2.75
C GLU A 21 7.08 4.31 4.06
N SER A 22 6.94 5.64 4.15
CA SER A 22 7.26 6.39 5.38
C SER A 22 6.29 6.02 6.50
N LEU A 23 4.99 5.95 6.19
CA LEU A 23 3.96 5.57 7.15
C LEU A 23 4.15 4.14 7.65
N GLU A 24 4.47 3.18 6.79
CA GLU A 24 4.74 1.79 7.21
C GLU A 24 5.95 1.70 8.15
N LYS A 25 6.99 2.53 7.92
CA LYS A 25 8.18 2.60 8.77
C LYS A 25 7.90 3.27 10.11
N GLU A 26 7.17 4.39 10.10
CA GLU A 26 6.88 5.18 11.30
C GLU A 26 5.86 4.52 12.22
N LEU A 27 4.87 3.84 11.65
CA LEU A 27 3.77 3.20 12.38
C LEU A 27 4.05 1.72 12.69
N GLU A 28 5.14 1.17 12.18
CA GLU A 28 5.50 -0.25 12.28
C GLU A 28 4.35 -1.20 11.90
N THR A 29 3.44 -0.73 11.03
CA THR A 29 2.17 -1.38 10.67
C THR A 29 1.97 -1.30 9.15
N HIS A 30 1.33 -2.31 8.54
CA HIS A 30 1.03 -2.29 7.11
C HIS A 30 0.10 -1.14 6.73
N VAL A 31 0.33 -0.51 5.57
CA VAL A 31 -0.52 0.58 5.08
C VAL A 31 -1.05 0.23 3.69
N VAL A 32 -2.38 0.19 3.57
CA VAL A 32 -3.09 -0.01 2.31
C VAL A 32 -3.87 1.26 1.97
N THR A 33 -3.84 1.67 0.71
CA THR A 33 -4.60 2.83 0.23
C THR A 33 -5.47 2.43 -0.96
N SER A 34 -6.61 3.10 -1.17
CA SER A 34 -7.50 2.80 -2.31
C SER A 34 -6.76 2.89 -3.65
N ASN A 35 -5.89 3.90 -3.80
CA ASN A 35 -5.12 4.11 -5.02
C ASN A 35 -4.11 2.98 -5.26
N GLN A 36 -3.33 2.58 -4.24
CA GLN A 36 -2.28 1.57 -4.43
C GLN A 36 -2.89 0.17 -4.61
N ALA A 37 -4.00 -0.11 -3.92
CA ALA A 37 -4.70 -1.40 -4.02
C ALA A 37 -5.35 -1.57 -5.40
N SER A 38 -5.91 -0.50 -5.96
CA SER A 38 -6.44 -0.51 -7.32
C SER A 38 -5.34 -0.77 -8.35
N LEU A 39 -4.18 -0.11 -8.19
CA LEU A 39 -3.02 -0.34 -9.05
C LEU A 39 -2.48 -1.78 -8.92
N TRP A 40 -2.31 -2.26 -7.69
CA TRP A 40 -1.89 -3.63 -7.41
C TRP A 40 -2.79 -4.65 -8.13
N LEU A 41 -4.11 -4.53 -7.94
CA LEU A 41 -5.06 -5.45 -8.56
C LEU A 41 -4.99 -5.39 -10.09
N ALA A 42 -4.89 -4.20 -10.68
CA ALA A 42 -4.76 -4.04 -12.13
C ALA A 42 -3.49 -4.70 -12.67
N LEU A 43 -2.34 -4.51 -12.01
CA LEU A 43 -1.07 -5.13 -12.40
C LEU A 43 -1.14 -6.67 -12.30
N ARG A 44 -1.68 -7.21 -11.20
CA ARG A 44 -1.85 -8.66 -11.02
C ARG A 44 -2.78 -9.27 -12.06
N LYS A 45 -3.85 -8.56 -12.44
CA LYS A 45 -4.75 -8.99 -13.53
C LYS A 45 -4.07 -9.03 -14.89
N LEU A 46 -3.02 -8.25 -15.09
CA LEU A 46 -2.20 -8.23 -16.31
C LEU A 46 -1.00 -9.19 -16.26
N GLY A 47 -0.82 -9.93 -15.16
CA GLY A 47 0.34 -10.80 -14.95
C GLY A 47 1.65 -10.04 -14.70
N ILE A 48 1.58 -8.77 -14.29
CA ILE A 48 2.74 -7.95 -13.97
C ILE A 48 3.03 -8.07 -12.48
N GLU A 49 4.23 -8.53 -12.14
CA GLU A 49 4.65 -8.79 -10.75
C GLU A 49 5.82 -7.92 -10.28
N GLU A 50 6.12 -6.86 -11.03
CA GLU A 50 7.20 -5.93 -10.73
C GLU A 50 7.05 -5.36 -9.31
N LYS A 51 8.16 -5.33 -8.57
CA LYS A 51 8.16 -4.79 -7.22
C LYS A 51 8.30 -3.28 -7.28
N ILE A 52 7.42 -2.57 -6.59
CA ILE A 52 7.45 -1.10 -6.54
C ILE A 52 7.63 -0.65 -5.09
N PRO A 53 8.88 -0.59 -4.57
CA PRO A 53 9.14 -0.30 -3.15
C PRO A 53 8.52 0.99 -2.62
N LYS A 54 8.40 2.02 -3.47
CA LYS A 54 7.79 3.30 -3.10
C LYS A 54 6.28 3.19 -2.77
N LEU A 55 5.62 2.11 -3.17
CA LEU A 55 4.19 1.88 -2.94
C LEU A 55 3.90 0.89 -1.80
N GLY A 56 4.89 0.68 -0.93
CA GLY A 56 4.76 -0.10 0.30
C GLY A 56 4.71 -1.60 0.09
N LYS A 57 4.49 -2.31 1.20
CA LYS A 57 4.56 -3.79 1.25
C LYS A 57 3.57 -4.48 0.32
N LEU A 58 2.40 -3.88 0.05
CA LEU A 58 1.44 -4.44 -0.91
C LEU A 58 2.04 -4.67 -2.30
N LEU A 59 2.97 -3.81 -2.74
CA LEU A 59 3.60 -3.89 -4.07
C LEU A 59 4.96 -4.59 -4.05
N THR A 60 5.44 -5.09 -2.90
CA THR A 60 6.76 -5.75 -2.78
C THR A 60 6.70 -7.16 -2.20
N GLU A 61 5.66 -7.48 -1.43
CA GLU A 61 5.46 -8.74 -0.71
C GLU A 61 4.22 -9.53 -1.18
N TYR A 62 3.25 -8.89 -1.85
CA TYR A 62 1.97 -9.47 -2.30
C TYR A 62 1.70 -9.24 -3.78
#